data_AF-A0A6V7J395-F1
#
_entry.id   AF-A0A6V7J395-F1
#
_cell.length_a   1.000
_cell.length_b   1.000
_cell.length_c   1.000
_cell.angle_alpha   90.00
_cell.angle_beta   90.00
_cell.angle_gamma   90.00
#
_symmetry.space_group_name_H-M   'P 1'
#
loop_
_entity.id
_entity.type
_entity.pdbx_description
1 polymer ?
#
loop_
_entity_poly.entity_id
_entity_poly.type
_entity_poly.pdbx_seq_one_letter_code
_entity_poly.pdbx_strand_id
1 'polypeptide(L)' 'MSYSICLVIGFLAIGIWAVNGQPVVRTPLGLISGFYNISTNGRRYRAFEGIPYGKPPIGELRFE' A
#
# COMPACT_ATOMS: atom_id res chain seq x y z
N MET A 1 -31.65 -21.88 7.60
CA MET A 1 -30.28 -22.37 7.31
C MET A 1 -29.65 -21.82 6.03
N SER A 2 -30.42 -21.33 5.05
CA SER A 2 -29.88 -20.83 3.77
C SER A 2 -29.11 -19.50 3.86
N TYR A 3 -29.56 -18.53 4.67
CA TYR A 3 -28.92 -17.21 4.78
C TYR A 3 -27.52 -17.25 5.39
N SER A 4 -27.27 -18.20 6.30
CA SER A 4 -25.98 -18.37 6.97
C SER A 4 -24.90 -18.86 6.00
N ILE A 5 -25.26 -19.72 5.04
CA ILE A 5 -24.34 -20.20 4.00
C ILE A 5 -23.98 -19.07 3.02
N CYS A 6 -24.94 -18.20 2.66
CA CYS A 6 -24.67 -17.05 1.80
C CYS A 6 -23.71 -16.03 2.45
N LEU A 7 -23.83 -15.79 3.76
CA LEU A 7 -22.91 -14.90 4.48
C LEU A 7 -21.48 -15.46 4.53
N VAL A 8 -21.34 -16.77 4.73
CA VAL A 8 -20.03 -17.44 4.73
C VAL A 8 -19.38 -17.44 3.35
N ILE A 9 -20.14 -17.70 2.29
CA ILE A 9 -19.66 -17.61 0.90
C ILE A 9 -19.29 -16.16 0.55
N GLY A 10 -20.08 -15.18 0.99
CA GLY A 10 -19.77 -13.75 0.82
C GLY A 10 -18.45 -13.36 1.49
N PHE A 11 -18.22 -13.81 2.72
CA PHE A 11 -16.96 -13.57 3.44
C PHE A 11 -15.75 -14.24 2.77
N LEU A 12 -15.89 -15.49 2.32
CA LEU A 12 -14.84 -16.21 1.60
C LEU A 12 -14.51 -15.55 0.26
N ALA A 13 -15.52 -15.04 -0.47
CA ALA A 13 -15.31 -14.33 -1.71
C ALA A 13 -14.53 -13.03 -1.50
N ILE A 14 -14.86 -12.23 -0.48
CA ILE A 14 -14.16 -10.97 -0.17
C ILE A 14 -12.67 -11.20 0.12
N GLY A 15 -12.33 -12.29 0.83
CA GLY A 15 -10.93 -12.63 1.13
C GLY A 15 -10.06 -12.92 -0.11
N ILE A 16 -10.67 -13.44 -1.18
CA ILE A 16 -9.95 -13.79 -2.42
C ILE A 16 -9.58 -12.55 -3.24
N TRP A 17 -10.42 -11.49 -3.23
CA TRP A 17 -10.15 -10.25 -3.98
C TRP A 17 -9.06 -9.37 -3.38
N ALA A 18 -8.74 -9.55 -2.09
CA ALA A 18 -7.76 -8.75 -1.37
C ALA A 18 -6.29 -9.13 -1.68
N VAL A 19 -6.05 -10.24 -2.39
CA VAL A 19 -4.70 -10.73 -2.75
C VAL A 19 -4.17 -10.04 -4.02
N ASN A 20 -4.15 -8.71 -4.02
CA ASN A 20 -3.27 -7.97 -4.92
C ASN A 20 -2.01 -7.60 -4.13
N GLY A 21 -0.92 -8.32 -4.36
CA GLY A 21 0.35 -8.10 -3.65
C GLY A 21 0.82 -6.66 -3.82
N GLN A 22 1.05 -5.97 -2.70
CA GLN A 22 1.58 -4.61 -2.71
C GLN A 22 3.00 -4.61 -3.27
N PRO A 23 3.40 -3.62 -4.09
CA PRO A 23 4.76 -3.53 -4.60
C PRO A 23 5.73 -3.23 -3.46
N VAL A 24 6.73 -4.09 -3.27
CA VAL A 24 7.81 -3.90 -2.29
C VAL A 24 9.13 -3.67 -3.03
N VAL A 25 9.93 -2.70 -2.58
CA VAL A 25 11.25 -2.37 -3.15
C VAL A 25 12.30 -2.27 -2.07
N ARG A 26 13.55 -2.63 -2.40
CA ARG A 26 14.70 -2.50 -1.51
C ARG A 26 15.44 -1.20 -1.81
N THR A 27 15.67 -0.40 -0.79
CA THR A 27 16.52 0.80 -0.81
C THR A 27 17.74 0.57 0.07
N PRO A 28 18.77 1.43 0.01
CA PRO A 28 19.92 1.33 0.92
C PRO A 28 19.55 1.41 2.40
N LEU A 29 18.44 2.10 2.73
CA LEU A 29 17.98 2.31 4.11
C LEU A 29 16.94 1.28 4.57
N GLY A 30 16.47 0.37 3.69
CA GLY A 30 15.51 -0.67 4.05
C GLY A 30 14.51 -1.02 2.96
N LEU A 31 13.57 -1.89 3.31
CA LEU A 31 12.44 -2.29 2.46
C LEU A 31 11.30 -1.28 2.58
N ILE A 32 10.69 -0.95 1.45
CA ILE A 32 9.58 0.00 1.36
C ILE A 32 8.42 -0.67 0.62
N SER A 33 7.22 -0.58 1.18
CA SER A 33 5.98 -0.97 0.52
C SER A 33 5.32 0.24 -0.12
N GLY A 34 4.86 0.09 -1.35
CA GLY A 34 4.03 1.06 -2.06
C GLY A 34 2.67 0.47 -2.39
N PHE A 35 2.01 1.04 -3.39
CA PHE A 35 0.74 0.55 -3.94
C PHE A 35 0.70 0.74 -5.47
N TYR A 36 -0.26 0.11 -6.14
CA TYR A 36 -0.52 0.36 -7.56
C TYR A 36 -1.56 1.46 -7.72
N ASN A 37 -1.30 2.40 -8.64
CA ASN A 37 -2.24 3.45 -8.99
C ASN A 37 -2.35 3.60 -10.51
N ILE A 38 -3.33 4.37 -10.97
CA ILE A 38 -3.65 4.58 -12.39
C ILE A 38 -3.45 6.06 -12.71
N SER A 39 -2.68 6.36 -13.75
CA SER A 39 -2.49 7.74 -14.21
C SER A 39 -3.75 8.29 -14.87
N THR A 40 -3.82 9.60 -15.09
CA THR A 40 -4.91 10.25 -15.84
C THR A 40 -5.12 9.65 -17.23
N ASN A 41 -4.05 9.14 -17.86
CA ASN A 41 -4.08 8.47 -19.17
C ASN A 41 -4.30 6.95 -19.07
N GLY A 42 -4.73 6.43 -17.91
CA GLY A 42 -5.05 5.01 -17.72
C GLY A 42 -3.84 4.08 -17.52
N ARG A 43 -2.61 4.60 -17.40
CA ARG A 43 -1.41 3.78 -17.22
C ARG A 43 -1.27 3.36 -15.77
N ARG A 44 -1.19 2.05 -15.51
CA ARG A 44 -0.87 1.51 -14.18
C ARG A 44 0.60 1.78 -13.83
N TYR A 45 0.86 2.28 -12.63
CA TYR A 45 2.20 2.51 -12.11
C TYR A 45 2.31 2.10 -10.63
N ARG A 46 3.54 1.95 -10.14
CA ARG A 46 3.86 1.70 -8.74
C ARG A 46 4.11 3.04 -8.05
N ALA A 47 3.33 3.37 -7.03
CA ALA A 47 3.45 4.57 -6.23
C ALA A 47 4.12 4.24 -4.90
N PHE A 48 5.17 4.98 -4.56
CA PHE A 48 5.81 4.94 -3.25
C PHE A 48 5.87 6.36 -2.71
N GLU A 49 5.09 6.64 -1.66
CA GLU A 49 4.88 7.99 -1.14
C GLU A 49 5.42 8.11 0.29
N GLY A 50 5.79 9.33 0.70
CA GLY A 50 6.25 9.60 2.06
C GLY A 50 7.60 8.97 2.45
N ILE A 51 8.44 8.60 1.47
CA ILE A 51 9.75 8.01 1.76
C ILE A 51 10.65 9.06 2.43
N PRO A 52 11.14 8.82 3.67
CA PRO A 52 12.05 9.73 4.33
C PRO A 52 13.41 9.73 3.61
N TYR A 53 13.93 10.92 3.31
CA TYR A 53 15.25 11.13 2.70
C TYR A 53 16.24 11.80 3.65
N GLY A 54 15.79 12.19 4.83
CA GLY A 54 16.58 12.86 5.86
C GLY A 54 15.90 12.76 7.21
N LYS A 55 16.58 13.24 8.26
CA LYS A 55 15.96 13.37 9.58
C LYS A 55 14.90 14.47 9.54
N PRO A 56 13.77 14.33 10.25
CA PRO A 56 12.78 15.40 10.34
C PRO A 56 13.42 16.69 10.88
N PRO A 57 13.20 17.86 10.26
CA PRO A 57 13.80 19.14 10.66
C PRO A 57 13.06 19.75 11.86
N ILE A 58 13.14 19.06 13.00
CA ILE A 58 12.48 19.42 14.25
C ILE A 58 13.52 19.67 15.35
N GLY A 59 13.17 20.51 16.33
CA GLY A 59 14.08 20.90 17.42
C GLY A 59 15.27 21.70 16.88
N GLU A 60 16.48 21.33 17.30
CA GLU A 60 17.74 21.93 16.85
C GLU A 60 17.94 21.80 15.33
N LEU A 61 17.41 20.74 14.70
CA LEU A 61 17.49 20.56 13.24
C LEU A 61 16.61 21.56 12.45
N ARG A 62 15.85 22.41 13.14
CA ARG A 62 15.06 23.45 12.49
C ARG A 62 16.00 24.58 12.09
N PHE A 63 16.08 24.85 10.79
CA PHE A 63 16.96 25.86 10.18
C PHE A 63 18.45 25.48 10.11
N GLU A 64 18.78 24.19 10.21
CA GLU A 64 20.11 23.62 9.96
C GLU A 64 20.23 22.95 8.57
#